data_AF-A0A846I575-F1
#
_entry.id   AF-A0A846I575-F1
#
_cell.length_a   1.000
_cell.length_b   1.000
_cell.length_c   1.000
_cell.angle_alpha   90.00
_cell.angle_beta   90.00
_cell.angle_gamma   90.00
#
_symmetry.space_group_name_H-M   'P 1'
#
loop_
_entity.id
_entity.type
_entity.pdbx_description
1 polymer ?
#
loop_
_entity_poly.entity_id
_entity_poly.type
_entity_poly.pdbx_seq_one_letter_code
_entity_poly.pdbx_strand_id
1 'polypeptide(L)'
;MEEVFSNIIKYIRVKNRPTAVPYNYRILYKVMQLLLIICYCCGNRKGCSLEKMHMISNAINDKEELNNLLLFIEEKNNNLIIVRFDPVINRAIGYALSENLIIRQANGLFKLSPKGKNCVNEINKDTTLFIREKKIMESISFKLTEEKIKSLILDWRINNVEN
;
A
#
# COMPACT_ATOMS: atom_id res chain seq x y z
N MET A 1 -37.56 24.76 29.22
CA MET A 1 -36.65 23.59 29.24
C MET A 1 -35.17 24.00 29.18
N GLU A 2 -34.81 25.14 28.58
CA GLU A 2 -33.42 25.66 28.58
C GLU A 2 -32.91 26.11 29.96
N GLU A 3 -33.78 26.66 30.81
CA GLU A 3 -33.38 27.19 32.14
C GLU A 3 -32.99 26.11 33.17
N VAL A 4 -33.33 24.84 32.95
CA VAL A 4 -32.99 23.76 33.89
C VAL A 4 -31.53 23.31 33.71
N PHE A 5 -31.00 23.40 32.49
CA PHE A 5 -29.64 22.95 32.19
C PHE A 5 -28.56 23.97 32.60
N SER A 6 -28.89 25.26 32.63
CA SER A 6 -27.94 26.33 32.97
C SER A 6 -27.58 26.40 34.46
N ASN A 7 -28.47 25.97 35.36
CA ASN A 7 -28.26 26.06 36.80
C ASN A 7 -27.51 24.86 37.43
N ILE A 8 -27.25 23.81 36.66
CA ILE A 8 -26.60 22.57 37.15
C ILE A 8 -25.16 22.42 36.63
N ILE A 9 -24.85 22.97 35.44
CA ILE A 9 -23.57 22.77 34.78
C ILE A 9 -22.70 24.03 34.92
N LYS A 10 -21.70 23.97 35.82
CA LYS A 10 -20.82 25.11 36.15
C LYS A 10 -19.82 25.47 35.04
N TYR A 11 -19.35 24.48 34.29
CA TYR A 11 -18.61 24.65 33.02
C TYR A 11 -18.49 23.30 32.30
N ILE A 12 -18.41 23.32 30.97
CA ILE A 12 -18.12 22.16 30.14
C ILE A 12 -16.61 22.15 29.85
N ARG A 13 -15.94 21.03 30.11
CA ARG A 13 -14.52 20.85 29.78
C ARG A 13 -14.34 19.73 28.77
N VAL A 14 -13.99 20.08 27.54
CA VAL A 14 -13.59 19.12 26.52
C VAL A 14 -12.12 18.79 26.75
N LYS A 15 -11.82 17.54 27.09
CA LYS A 15 -10.45 17.04 27.26
C LYS A 15 -10.12 16.12 26.10
N ASN A 16 -9.19 16.52 25.24
CA ASN A 16 -8.70 15.65 24.17
C ASN A 16 -8.04 14.41 24.81
N ARG A 17 -8.57 13.22 24.51
CA ARG A 17 -8.01 11.95 24.95
C ARG A 17 -7.21 11.36 23.79
N PRO A 18 -6.03 10.76 24.04
CA PRO A 18 -5.28 10.11 22.98
C PRO A 18 -6.18 9.03 22.33
N THR A 19 -6.48 9.21 21.05
CA THR A 19 -7.21 8.22 20.27
C THR A 19 -6.21 7.18 19.80
N ALA A 20 -6.56 5.90 19.99
CA ALA A 20 -5.73 4.83 19.48
C ALA A 20 -5.73 4.89 17.94
N VAL A 21 -4.56 5.13 17.34
CA VAL A 21 -4.41 5.11 15.88
C VAL A 21 -4.29 3.65 15.44
N PRO A 22 -5.22 3.15 14.61
CA PRO A 22 -5.14 1.80 14.06
C PRO A 22 -3.82 1.61 13.29
N TYR A 23 -3.27 0.39 13.32
CA TYR A 23 -1.93 0.11 12.81
C TYR A 23 -1.76 0.45 11.32
N ASN A 24 -2.82 0.26 10.53
CA ASN A 24 -2.86 0.53 9.09
C ASN A 24 -2.71 2.03 8.74
N TYR A 25 -2.97 2.94 9.67
CA TYR A 25 -2.75 4.38 9.48
C TYR A 25 -1.36 4.84 9.96
N ARG A 26 -0.57 3.96 10.58
CA ARG A 26 0.77 4.32 11.05
C ARG A 26 1.73 4.38 9.87
N ILE A 27 2.36 5.53 9.69
CA ILE A 27 3.25 5.75 8.54
C ILE A 27 4.41 4.76 8.50
N LEU A 28 4.98 4.42 9.66
CA LEU A 28 6.07 3.45 9.75
C LEU A 28 5.64 2.07 9.23
N TYR A 29 4.45 1.62 9.61
CA TYR A 29 3.87 0.37 9.11
C TYR A 29 3.74 0.40 7.59
N LYS A 30 3.28 1.52 7.02
CA LYS A 30 3.13 1.70 5.57
C LYS A 30 4.46 1.76 4.82
N VAL A 31 5.49 2.36 5.42
CA VAL A 31 6.86 2.32 4.87
C VAL A 31 7.36 0.87 4.85
N MET A 32 7.23 0.12 5.94
CA MET A 32 7.68 -1.27 5.99
C MET A 32 6.90 -2.18 5.03
N GLN A 33 5.58 -2.00 4.95
CA GLN A 33 4.72 -2.67 3.98
C GLN A 33 5.19 -2.37 2.54
N LEU A 34 5.50 -1.11 2.21
CA LEU A 34 6.02 -0.72 0.91
C LEU A 34 7.34 -1.42 0.57
N LEU A 35 8.27 -1.50 1.53
CA LEU A 35 9.55 -2.18 1.32
C LEU A 35 9.36 -3.68 1.04
N LEU A 36 8.44 -4.33 1.76
CA LEU A 36 8.06 -5.73 1.52
C LEU A 36 7.48 -5.91 0.11
N ILE A 37 6.57 -5.03 -0.31
CA ILE A 37 5.97 -5.06 -1.65
C ILE A 37 7.08 -5.03 -2.70
N ILE A 38 8.01 -4.07 -2.61
CA ILE A 38 9.11 -3.95 -3.58
C ILE A 38 10.01 -5.19 -3.53
N CYS A 39 10.32 -5.71 -2.34
CA CYS A 39 11.18 -6.89 -2.19
C CYS A 39 10.60 -8.14 -2.85
N TYR A 40 9.32 -8.43 -2.57
CA TYR A 40 8.68 -9.66 -3.05
C TYR A 40 8.39 -9.57 -4.55
N CYS A 41 7.91 -8.42 -5.02
CA CYS A 41 7.48 -8.25 -6.39
C CYS A 41 8.63 -8.04 -7.39
N CYS A 42 9.77 -7.55 -6.92
CA CYS A 42 10.85 -7.10 -7.78
C CYS A 42 12.16 -7.69 -7.29
N GLY A 43 12.69 -8.65 -8.05
CA GLY A 43 14.02 -9.19 -7.81
C GLY A 43 15.12 -8.13 -7.94
N ASN A 44 16.35 -8.50 -7.60
CA ASN A 44 17.49 -7.57 -7.40
C ASN A 44 17.75 -6.47 -8.44
N ARG A 45 17.32 -6.64 -9.70
CA ARG A 45 17.53 -5.67 -10.80
C ARG A 45 16.25 -4.99 -11.29
N LYS A 46 15.07 -5.51 -10.96
CA LYS A 46 13.79 -4.97 -11.42
C LYS A 46 13.28 -3.93 -10.42
N GLY A 47 12.56 -2.93 -10.92
CA GLY A 47 11.87 -1.94 -10.10
C GLY A 47 10.37 -2.25 -10.02
N CYS A 48 9.69 -1.61 -9.07
CA CYS A 48 8.25 -1.66 -8.87
C CYS A 48 7.62 -0.35 -9.34
N SER A 49 6.54 -0.42 -10.12
CA SER A 49 5.78 0.77 -10.52
C SER A 49 4.92 1.30 -9.38
N LEU A 50 4.54 2.58 -9.46
CA LEU A 50 3.71 3.23 -8.46
C LEU A 50 2.34 2.54 -8.38
N GLU A 51 1.75 2.24 -9.53
CA GLU A 51 0.46 1.59 -9.69
C GLU A 51 0.45 0.22 -9.03
N LYS A 52 1.51 -0.58 -9.25
CA LYS A 52 1.70 -1.87 -8.57
C LYS A 52 1.67 -1.74 -7.07
N MET A 53 2.39 -0.75 -6.52
CA MET A 53 2.44 -0.53 -5.07
C MET A 53 1.07 -0.22 -4.50
N HIS A 54 0.28 0.61 -5.17
CA HIS A 54 -1.08 0.97 -4.74
C HIS A 54 -2.02 -0.24 -4.81
N MET A 55 -2.04 -0.97 -5.93
CA MET A 55 -2.87 -2.17 -6.08
C MET A 55 -2.62 -3.18 -4.96
N ILE A 56 -1.34 -3.48 -4.71
CA ILE A 56 -0.96 -4.47 -3.70
C ILE A 56 -1.24 -3.94 -2.29
N SER A 57 -0.97 -2.66 -2.01
CA SER A 57 -1.33 -2.06 -0.72
C SER A 57 -2.82 -2.17 -0.44
N ASN A 58 -3.68 -1.89 -1.41
CA ASN A 58 -5.13 -1.98 -1.27
C ASN A 58 -5.56 -3.41 -1.02
N ALA A 59 -5.04 -4.36 -1.79
CA ALA A 59 -5.28 -5.80 -1.61
C ALA A 59 -4.85 -6.32 -0.23
N ILE A 60 -3.80 -5.75 0.37
CA ILE A 60 -3.44 -6.13 1.75
C ILE A 60 -4.50 -5.63 2.75
N ASN A 61 -4.96 -4.39 2.58
CA ASN A 61 -5.87 -3.74 3.53
C ASN A 61 -7.31 -4.27 3.44
N ASP A 62 -7.74 -4.67 2.25
CA ASP A 62 -9.12 -5.04 1.96
C ASP A 62 -9.21 -6.43 1.29
N LYS A 63 -10.13 -7.27 1.79
CA LYS A 63 -10.28 -8.66 1.31
C LYS A 63 -10.96 -8.73 -0.06
N GLU A 64 -11.87 -7.82 -0.36
CA GLU A 64 -12.55 -7.74 -1.64
C GLU A 64 -11.58 -7.28 -2.73
N GLU A 65 -10.77 -6.26 -2.44
CA GLU A 65 -9.69 -5.81 -3.33
C GLU A 65 -8.66 -6.93 -3.56
N LEU A 66 -8.34 -7.73 -2.54
CA LEU A 66 -7.49 -8.91 -2.71
C LEU A 66 -8.08 -9.93 -3.67
N ASN A 67 -9.37 -10.28 -3.50
CA ASN A 67 -10.03 -11.24 -4.36
C ASN A 67 -10.12 -10.73 -5.80
N ASN A 68 -10.44 -9.45 -6.00
CA ASN A 68 -10.46 -8.81 -7.31
C ASN A 68 -9.09 -8.84 -7.98
N LEU A 69 -8.01 -8.57 -7.22
CA LEU A 69 -6.65 -8.65 -7.72
C LEU A 69 -6.25 -10.08 -8.11
N LEU A 70 -6.64 -11.08 -7.32
CA LEU A 70 -6.37 -12.49 -7.63
C LEU A 70 -7.14 -12.95 -8.88
N LEU A 71 -8.41 -12.56 -9.03
CA LEU A 71 -9.21 -12.86 -10.22
C LEU A 71 -8.62 -12.23 -11.48
N PHE A 72 -8.16 -10.98 -11.39
CA PHE A 72 -7.45 -10.29 -12.46
C PHE A 72 -6.15 -11.02 -12.84
N ILE A 73 -5.37 -11.44 -11.84
CA ILE A 73 -4.11 -12.15 -12.04
C ILE A 73 -4.33 -13.50 -12.76
N GLU A 74 -5.38 -14.22 -12.38
CA GLU A 74 -5.73 -15.53 -12.93
C GLU A 74 -6.46 -15.47 -14.27
N GLU A 75 -6.72 -14.28 -14.81
CA GLU A 75 -7.45 -14.06 -16.08
C GLU A 75 -8.85 -14.72 -16.09
N LYS A 76 -9.40 -14.97 -14.89
CA LYS A 76 -10.67 -15.69 -14.73
C LYS A 76 -11.90 -14.83 -14.97
N ASN A 77 -11.76 -13.51 -14.99
CA ASN A 77 -12.84 -12.57 -15.29
C ASN A 77 -12.30 -11.42 -16.15
N ASN A 78 -13.05 -11.02 -17.18
CA ASN A 78 -12.88 -9.75 -17.91
C ASN A 78 -13.28 -8.51 -17.05
N ASN A 79 -13.22 -8.63 -15.72
CA ASN A 79 -13.60 -7.53 -14.84
C ASN A 79 -12.52 -6.45 -14.92
N LEU A 80 -12.98 -5.22 -15.18
CA LEU A 80 -12.19 -4.01 -15.05
C LEU A 80 -11.78 -3.85 -13.58
N ILE A 81 -10.57 -4.25 -13.24
CA ILE A 81 -9.94 -3.81 -12.00
C ILE A 81 -9.68 -2.30 -12.11
N ILE A 82 -9.81 -1.56 -11.01
CA ILE A 82 -9.52 -0.12 -10.95
C ILE A 82 -8.39 0.10 -9.95
N VAL A 83 -7.34 0.80 -10.35
CA VAL A 83 -6.22 1.18 -9.47
C VAL A 83 -6.67 2.39 -8.67
N ARG A 84 -6.94 2.17 -7.39
CA ARG A 84 -7.23 3.24 -6.44
C ARG A 84 -5.93 3.73 -5.82
N PHE A 85 -5.60 5.00 -5.99
CA PHE A 85 -4.41 5.60 -5.39
C PHE A 85 -4.67 6.01 -3.94
N ASP A 86 -3.88 5.48 -3.00
CA ASP A 86 -3.93 5.84 -1.59
C ASP A 86 -2.89 6.92 -1.27
N PRO A 87 -3.29 8.14 -0.86
CA PRO A 87 -2.35 9.21 -0.53
C PRO A 87 -1.40 8.87 0.63
N VAL A 88 -1.73 7.90 1.49
CA VAL A 88 -0.82 7.40 2.54
C VAL A 88 0.37 6.69 1.93
N ILE A 89 0.20 5.96 0.82
CA ILE A 89 1.28 5.26 0.13
C ILE A 89 2.22 6.25 -0.55
N ASN A 90 1.68 7.32 -1.15
CA ASN A 90 2.51 8.39 -1.69
C ASN A 90 3.38 9.04 -0.60
N ARG A 91 2.82 9.25 0.59
CA ARG A 91 3.59 9.71 1.76
C ARG A 91 4.66 8.70 2.19
N ALA A 92 4.31 7.41 2.26
CA ALA A 92 5.26 6.36 2.62
C ALA A 92 6.44 6.29 1.63
N ILE A 93 6.19 6.46 0.32
CA ILE A 93 7.23 6.56 -0.70
C ILE A 93 8.13 7.76 -0.43
N GLY A 94 7.56 8.93 -0.11
CA GLY A 94 8.32 10.12 0.26
C GLY A 94 9.27 9.88 1.44
N TYR A 95 8.77 9.30 2.53
CA TYR A 95 9.59 8.93 3.69
C TYR A 95 10.66 7.87 3.35
N ALA A 96 10.31 6.88 2.55
CA ALA A 96 11.25 5.83 2.16
C ALA A 96 12.39 6.37 1.26
N LEU A 97 12.09 7.35 0.40
CA LEU A 97 13.10 8.06 -0.38
C LEU A 97 14.00 8.93 0.51
N SER A 98 13.42 9.71 1.43
CA SER A 98 14.20 10.58 2.32
C SER A 98 15.13 9.79 3.25
N GLU A 99 14.68 8.62 3.71
CA GLU A 99 15.47 7.71 4.54
C GLU A 99 16.46 6.85 3.76
N ASN A 100 16.58 7.04 2.44
CA ASN A 100 17.41 6.23 1.54
C ASN A 100 17.11 4.73 1.65
N LEU A 101 15.86 4.34 1.89
CA LEU A 101 15.42 2.94 1.91
C LEU A 101 15.08 2.45 0.50
N ILE A 102 14.61 3.34 -0.36
CA ILE A 102 14.35 3.09 -1.78
C ILE A 102 15.08 4.10 -2.67
N ILE A 103 15.27 3.74 -3.93
CA ILE A 103 15.89 4.56 -4.96
C ILE A 103 14.96 4.58 -6.17
N ARG A 104 14.70 5.77 -6.71
CA ARG A 104 14.01 5.91 -8.00
C ARG A 104 15.00 5.67 -9.14
N GLN A 105 14.65 4.78 -10.06
CA GLN A 105 15.43 4.46 -11.25
C GLN A 105 15.12 5.46 -12.38
N ALA A 106 15.99 5.52 -13.40
CA ALA A 106 15.82 6.39 -14.55
C ALA A 106 14.52 6.12 -15.34
N ASN A 107 14.03 4.87 -15.32
CA ASN A 107 12.76 4.48 -15.93
C ASN A 107 11.53 4.82 -15.08
N GLY A 108 11.71 5.56 -13.98
CA GLY A 108 10.63 5.97 -13.07
C GLY A 108 10.21 4.94 -12.02
N LEU A 109 10.66 3.68 -12.14
CA LEU A 109 10.37 2.62 -11.18
C LEU A 109 11.18 2.77 -9.90
N PHE A 110 10.74 2.13 -8.82
CA PHE A 110 11.42 2.16 -7.53
C PHE A 110 12.07 0.82 -7.20
N LYS A 111 13.28 0.86 -6.64
CA LYS A 111 13.99 -0.33 -6.15
C LYS A 111 14.45 -0.12 -4.71
N LEU A 112 14.68 -1.21 -3.99
CA LEU A 112 15.31 -1.15 -2.67
C LEU A 112 16.77 -0.68 -2.79
N SER A 113 17.18 0.21 -1.89
CA SER A 113 18.58 0.51 -1.64
C SER A 113 19.25 -0.62 -0.84
N PRO A 114 20.58 -0.63 -0.67
CA PRO A 114 21.24 -1.56 0.26
C PRO A 114 20.67 -1.47 1.69
N LYS A 115 20.39 -0.25 2.19
CA LYS A 115 19.76 -0.02 3.50
C LYS A 115 18.35 -0.62 3.56
N GLY A 116 17.54 -0.42 2.52
CA GLY A 116 16.20 -1.00 2.42
C GLY A 116 16.21 -2.52 2.36
N LYS A 117 17.15 -3.13 1.62
CA LYS A 117 17.32 -4.58 1.57
C LYS A 117 17.65 -5.16 2.94
N ASN A 118 18.57 -4.54 3.68
CA ASN A 118 18.89 -4.97 5.04
C ASN A 118 17.66 -4.89 5.95
N CYS A 119 16.89 -3.79 5.87
CA CYS A 119 15.67 -3.63 6.65
C CYS A 119 14.64 -4.74 6.36
N VAL A 120 14.40 -5.07 5.08
CA VAL A 120 13.48 -6.15 4.72
C VAL A 120 14.01 -7.52 5.15
N ASN A 121 15.32 -7.75 5.08
CA ASN A 121 15.93 -8.99 5.54
C ASN A 121 15.69 -9.19 7.05
N GLU A 122 15.83 -8.15 7.87
CA GLU A 122 15.50 -8.22 9.30
C GLU A 122 14.01 -8.52 9.53
N ILE A 123 13.11 -7.87 8.77
CA ILE A 123 11.67 -8.16 8.85
C ILE A 123 11.38 -9.61 8.47
N ASN A 124 12.04 -10.14 7.45
CA ASN A 124 11.81 -11.51 6.97
C ASN A 124 12.37 -12.58 7.91
N LYS A 125 13.48 -12.30 8.60
CA LYS A 125 14.02 -13.18 9.66
C LYS A 125 13.05 -13.35 10.81
N ASP A 126 12.32 -12.30 11.17
CA ASP A 126 11.32 -12.35 12.23
C ASP A 126 10.00 -12.95 11.71
N THR A 127 9.66 -14.15 12.20
CA THR A 127 8.45 -14.88 11.81
C THR A 127 7.18 -14.32 12.45
N THR A 128 7.30 -13.43 13.43
CA THR A 128 6.16 -12.80 14.13
C THR A 128 5.65 -11.54 13.42
N LEU A 129 6.48 -10.95 12.56
CA LEU A 129 6.17 -9.71 11.86
C LEU A 129 5.56 -9.97 10.48
N PHE A 130 4.56 -9.16 10.11
CA PHE A 130 3.95 -9.12 8.77
C PHE A 130 3.45 -10.49 8.25
N ILE A 131 2.96 -11.36 9.15
CA ILE A 131 2.58 -12.73 8.83
C ILE A 131 1.55 -12.79 7.69
N ARG A 132 0.50 -11.96 7.77
CA ARG A 132 -0.57 -11.93 6.77
C ARG A 132 -0.05 -11.37 5.45
N GLU A 133 0.72 -10.29 5.52
CA GLU A 133 1.23 -9.57 4.37
C GLU A 133 2.20 -10.44 3.58
N LYS A 134 3.13 -11.12 4.25
CA LYS A 134 4.07 -12.07 3.63
C LYS A 134 3.33 -13.17 2.87
N LYS A 135 2.31 -13.78 3.47
CA LYS A 135 1.47 -14.81 2.81
C LYS A 135 0.75 -14.28 1.57
N ILE A 136 0.21 -13.06 1.63
CA ILE A 136 -0.43 -12.41 0.47
C ILE A 136 0.61 -12.10 -0.61
N MET A 137 1.82 -11.65 -0.23
CA MET A 137 2.87 -11.37 -1.20
C MET A 137 3.33 -12.63 -1.92
N GLU A 138 3.48 -13.76 -1.21
CA GLU A 138 3.84 -15.05 -1.80
C GLU A 138 2.85 -15.52 -2.87
N SER A 139 1.56 -15.22 -2.73
CA SER A 139 0.54 -15.61 -3.71
C SER A 139 0.48 -14.70 -4.95
N ILE A 140 0.91 -13.43 -4.83
CA ILE A 140 0.77 -12.39 -5.86
C ILE A 140 2.09 -12.10 -6.61
N SER A 141 3.22 -12.14 -5.92
CA SER A 141 4.47 -11.49 -6.30
C SER A 141 4.99 -11.84 -7.70
N PHE A 142 4.99 -13.12 -8.04
CA PHE A 142 5.46 -13.60 -9.34
C PHE A 142 4.42 -13.49 -10.46
N LYS A 143 3.14 -13.37 -10.10
CA LYS A 143 2.04 -13.39 -11.07
C LYS A 143 1.65 -12.00 -11.57
N LEU A 144 1.80 -10.96 -10.74
CA LEU A 144 1.52 -9.58 -11.11
C LEU A 144 2.76 -8.92 -11.74
N THR A 145 2.98 -9.12 -13.03
CA THR A 145 4.14 -8.54 -13.74
C THR A 145 3.93 -7.06 -14.07
N GLU A 146 5.03 -6.31 -14.26
CA GLU A 146 4.94 -4.92 -14.73
C GLU A 146 4.31 -4.80 -16.13
N GLU A 147 4.40 -5.85 -16.94
CA GLU A 147 3.75 -5.91 -18.26
C GLU A 147 2.23 -5.98 -18.13
N LYS A 148 1.69 -6.82 -17.22
CA LYS A 148 0.24 -6.87 -16.92
C LYS A 148 -0.30 -5.53 -16.42
N ILE A 149 0.51 -4.77 -15.68
CA ILE A 149 0.11 -3.45 -15.19
C ILE A 149 0.11 -2.42 -16.32
N LYS A 150 1.12 -2.47 -17.19
CA LYS A 150 1.17 -1.59 -18.37
C LYS A 150 0.01 -1.83 -19.32
N SER A 151 -0.35 -3.09 -19.58
CA SER A 151 -1.51 -3.41 -20.43
C SER A 151 -2.80 -2.88 -19.79
N LEU A 152 -3.01 -3.11 -18.50
CA LEU A 152 -4.16 -2.59 -17.76
C LEU A 152 -4.31 -1.05 -17.87
N ILE A 153 -3.22 -0.31 -17.67
CA ILE A 153 -3.23 1.16 -17.77
C ILE A 153 -3.48 1.60 -19.22
N LEU A 154 -2.94 0.88 -20.21
CA LEU A 154 -3.14 1.17 -21.62
C LEU A 154 -4.61 0.96 -22.03
N ASP A 155 -5.21 -0.15 -21.59
CA ASP A 155 -6.62 -0.46 -21.82
C ASP A 155 -7.53 0.64 -21.27
N TRP A 156 -7.25 1.15 -20.07
CA TRP A 156 -8.00 2.29 -19.53
C TRP A 156 -7.81 3.57 -20.32
N ARG A 157 -6.59 3.85 -20.81
CA ARG A 157 -6.36 5.05 -21.62
C ARG A 157 -7.16 5.00 -22.90
N ILE A 158 -7.27 3.84 -23.54
CA ILE A 158 -8.05 3.66 -24.77
C ILE A 158 -9.54 3.80 -24.47
N ASN A 159 -10.04 3.09 -23.45
CA ASN A 159 -11.47 3.07 -23.12
C ASN A 159 -12.00 4.40 -22.56
N ASN A 160 -11.14 5.25 -21.98
CA ASN A 160 -11.53 6.58 -21.48
C ASN A 160 -11.48 7.69 -22.55
N VAL A 161 -10.98 7.41 -23.77
CA VAL A 161 -10.87 8.39 -24.86
C VAL A 161 -12.13 8.40 -25.76
N GLU A 162 -13.05 7.45 -25.59
CA GLU A 162 -14.31 7.38 -26.35
C GLU A 162 -15.47 8.19 -25.74
N ASN A 163 -15.23 9.09 -24.78
CA ASN A 163 -16.25 9.98 -24.20
C ASN A 163 -15.92 11.47 -24.40
#